data_AF-A0A3R9G895-F1
#
_entry.id   AF-A0A3R9G895-F1
#
_cell.length_a   1.000
_cell.length_b   1.000
_cell.length_c   1.000
_cell.angle_alpha   90.00
_cell.angle_beta   90.00
_cell.angle_gamma   90.00
#
_symmetry.space_group_name_H-M   'P 1'
#
loop_
_entity.id
_entity.type
_entity.pdbx_description
1 polymer ?
#
loop_
_entity_poly.entity_id
_entity_poly.type
_entity_poly.pdbx_seq_one_letter_code
_entity_poly.pdbx_strand_id
1 'polypeptide(L)'
;MVKLTEDMKESIANVSRPLPFATASKDGIPNVIPIGMCKLVDDATIWIVDNYFLKTRNNLEENPKASLYVWGEGSKGCFQIKGDVEIKTEGDDYDAAYAMA
;
A
#
# COMPACT_ATOMS: atom_id res chain seq x y z
N MET A 1 -11.15 13.00 -6.18
CA MET A 1 -10.20 11.89 -5.94
C MET A 1 -9.76 11.37 -7.30
N VAL A 2 -8.46 11.20 -7.55
CA VAL A 2 -7.95 10.67 -8.84
C VAL A 2 -8.08 9.15 -8.81
N LYS A 3 -8.52 8.55 -9.92
CA LYS A 3 -8.70 7.10 -10.05
C LYS A 3 -7.49 6.44 -10.70
N LEU A 4 -7.23 5.19 -10.35
CA LEU A 4 -6.27 4.33 -11.03
C LEU A 4 -6.77 3.98 -12.44
N THR A 5 -5.85 3.92 -13.40
CA THR A 5 -6.16 3.43 -14.75
C THR A 5 -6.32 1.91 -14.75
N GLU A 6 -6.93 1.35 -15.80
CA GLU A 6 -7.05 -0.11 -15.93
C GLU A 6 -5.68 -0.81 -15.90
N ASP A 7 -4.67 -0.28 -16.60
CA ASP A 7 -3.31 -0.86 -16.58
C ASP A 7 -2.70 -0.87 -15.16
N MET A 8 -2.96 0.16 -14.35
CA MET A 8 -2.49 0.20 -12.96
C MET A 8 -3.21 -0.85 -12.11
N LYS A 9 -4.54 -0.96 -12.24
CA LYS A 9 -5.35 -1.94 -11.50
C LYS A 9 -4.94 -3.37 -11.84
N GLU A 10 -4.79 -3.68 -13.13
CA GLU A 10 -4.32 -4.98 -13.60
C GLU A 10 -2.89 -5.27 -13.14
N SER A 11 -2.02 -4.26 -13.10
CA SER A 11 -0.66 -4.43 -12.59
C SER A 11 -0.66 -4.77 -11.11
N ILE A 12 -1.45 -4.10 -10.27
CA ILE A 12 -1.52 -4.39 -8.82
C ILE A 12 -2.00 -5.83 -8.58
N ALA A 13 -2.94 -6.31 -9.39
CA ALA A 13 -3.55 -7.63 -9.28
C ALA A 13 -2.60 -8.77 -9.71
N ASN A 14 -1.78 -8.56 -10.75
CA ASN A 14 -0.99 -9.62 -11.37
C ASN A 14 0.51 -9.56 -11.07
N VAL A 15 1.02 -8.43 -10.59
CA VAL A 15 2.44 -8.27 -10.29
C VAL A 15 2.90 -9.25 -9.22
N SER A 16 4.08 -9.84 -9.43
CA SER A 16 4.73 -10.67 -8.43
C SER A 16 4.96 -9.90 -7.12
N ARG A 17 4.82 -10.63 -6.01
CA ARG A 17 5.06 -10.10 -4.65
C ARG A 17 6.50 -10.41 -4.22
N PRO A 18 7.08 -9.63 -3.29
CA PRO A 18 6.50 -8.50 -2.57
C PRO A 18 6.64 -7.15 -3.31
N LEU A 19 5.74 -6.22 -3.01
CA LEU A 19 5.79 -4.84 -3.51
C LEU A 19 6.56 -3.91 -2.55
N PRO A 20 7.45 -3.03 -3.03
CA PRO A 20 8.07 -2.02 -2.16
C PRO A 20 7.07 -0.96 -1.72
N PHE A 21 6.98 -0.73 -0.41
CA PHE A 21 6.15 0.30 0.20
C PHE A 21 7.02 1.28 0.98
N ALA A 22 7.05 2.51 0.51
CA ALA A 22 7.88 3.57 1.06
C ALA A 22 7.05 4.55 1.91
N THR A 23 7.65 4.94 3.03
CA THR A 23 7.14 5.94 3.98
C THR A 23 8.31 6.83 4.41
N ALA A 24 8.04 7.91 5.13
CA ALA A 24 9.08 8.73 5.73
C ALA A 24 8.62 9.24 7.10
N SER A 25 9.57 9.47 8.00
CA SER A 25 9.28 10.18 9.25
C SER A 25 8.84 11.61 8.97
N LYS A 26 8.31 12.31 9.98
CA LYS A 26 7.97 13.74 9.90
C LYS A 26 9.16 14.64 9.56
N ASP A 27 10.38 14.21 9.94
CA ASP A 27 11.63 14.90 9.64
C ASP A 27 12.19 14.52 8.25
N GLY A 28 11.46 13.73 7.47
CA GLY A 28 11.82 13.33 6.12
C GLY A 28 12.81 12.17 6.03
N ILE A 29 13.02 11.40 7.11
CA ILE A 29 13.90 10.23 7.08
C ILE A 29 13.19 9.08 6.33
N PRO A 30 13.74 8.58 5.21
CA PRO A 30 13.06 7.59 4.40
C PRO A 30 13.03 6.20 5.05
N ASN A 31 12.05 5.41 4.63
CA ASN A 31 11.86 4.02 4.99
C ASN A 31 11.22 3.27 3.81
N VAL A 32 11.58 2.00 3.60
CA VAL A 32 10.95 1.13 2.60
C VAL A 32 10.89 -0.30 3.12
N ILE A 33 9.76 -0.96 2.93
CA ILE A 33 9.53 -2.36 3.35
C ILE A 33 8.90 -3.18 2.21
N PRO A 34 9.06 -4.51 2.21
CA PRO A 34 8.34 -5.39 1.30
C PRO A 34 6.90 -5.66 1.78
N ILE A 35 5.92 -5.58 0.87
CA ILE A 35 4.51 -5.90 1.13
C ILE A 35 4.09 -7.12 0.32
N GLY A 36 3.72 -8.19 1.01
CA GLY A 36 3.04 -9.35 0.40
C GLY A 36 1.53 -9.15 0.30
N MET A 37 0.93 -8.63 1.37
CA MET A 37 -0.52 -8.53 1.54
C MET A 37 -1.03 -7.15 1.15
N CYS A 38 -1.44 -7.03 -0.10
CA CYS A 38 -1.96 -5.81 -0.70
C CYS A 38 -3.15 -6.14 -1.60
N LYS A 39 -4.26 -5.41 -1.45
CA LYS A 39 -5.51 -5.62 -2.19
C LYS A 39 -6.08 -4.30 -2.68
N LEU A 40 -6.42 -4.24 -3.95
CA LEU A 40 -7.23 -3.16 -4.51
C LEU A 40 -8.71 -3.40 -4.14
N VAL A 41 -9.36 -2.44 -3.48
CA VAL A 41 -10.77 -2.59 -3.03
C VAL A 41 -11.75 -1.72 -3.80
N ASP A 42 -11.28 -0.63 -4.42
CA ASP A 42 -12.02 0.15 -5.40
C ASP A 42 -11.05 0.88 -6.36
N ASP A 43 -11.56 1.78 -7.20
CA ASP A 43 -10.76 2.52 -8.20
C ASP A 43 -9.71 3.48 -7.60
N ALA A 44 -9.73 3.75 -6.30
CA ALA A 44 -8.88 4.73 -5.63
C ALA A 44 -8.32 4.25 -4.27
N THR A 45 -8.74 3.09 -3.77
CA THR A 45 -8.34 2.59 -2.44
C THR A 45 -7.67 1.22 -2.52
N ILE A 46 -6.51 1.15 -1.88
CA ILE A 46 -5.68 -0.06 -1.73
C ILE A 46 -5.54 -0.33 -0.24
N TRP A 47 -5.86 -1.54 0.18
CA TRP A 47 -5.57 -2.04 1.52
C TRP A 47 -4.19 -2.68 1.57
N ILE A 48 -3.45 -2.40 2.63
CA ILE A 48 -2.19 -3.04 2.98
C ILE A 48 -2.34 -3.54 4.41
N VAL A 49 -2.05 -4.82 4.64
CA VAL A 49 -2.13 -5.40 5.98
C VAL A 49 -0.87 -5.05 6.76
N ASP A 50 -1.07 -4.41 7.91
CA ASP A 50 -0.03 -4.16 8.90
C ASP A 50 0.31 -5.48 9.61
N ASN A 51 1.33 -6.18 9.12
CA ASN A 51 1.84 -7.42 9.71
C ASN A 51 3.14 -7.13 10.49
N TYR A 52 2.98 -6.60 11.70
CA TYR A 52 4.06 -6.16 12.59
C TYR A 52 4.87 -4.96 12.09
N PHE A 53 4.23 -3.93 11.54
CA PHE A 53 4.92 -2.69 11.23
C PHE A 53 5.33 -1.98 12.52
N LEU A 54 6.64 -1.75 12.67
CA LEU A 54 7.17 -0.88 13.72
C LEU A 54 7.47 0.51 13.14
N LYS A 55 8.56 0.64 12.38
CA LYS A 55 8.97 1.93 11.80
C LYS A 55 7.96 2.46 10.78
N THR A 56 7.41 1.59 9.94
CA THR A 56 6.40 1.97 8.95
C THR A 56 5.14 2.51 9.65
N ARG A 57 4.70 1.87 10.74
CA ARG A 57 3.54 2.32 11.52
C ARG A 57 3.78 3.70 12.13
N ASN A 58 4.89 3.86 12.82
CA ASN A 58 5.27 5.15 13.42
C ASN A 58 5.33 6.27 12.37
N ASN A 59 5.94 6.00 11.20
CA ASN A 59 5.99 6.96 10.10
C ASN A 59 4.58 7.35 9.63
N LEU A 60 3.66 6.40 9.47
CA LEU A 60 2.30 6.67 9.00
C LEU A 60 1.46 7.44 10.02
N GLU A 61 1.68 7.21 11.32
CA GLU A 61 1.00 7.94 12.39
C GLU A 61 1.43 9.42 12.43
N GLU A 62 2.71 9.72 12.18
CA GLU A 62 3.21 11.11 12.19
C GLU A 62 3.25 11.81 10.82
N ASN A 63 3.23 11.04 9.73
CA ASN A 63 3.30 11.49 8.35
C ASN A 63 2.49 10.53 7.44
N PRO A 64 1.17 10.72 7.31
CA PRO A 64 0.25 9.79 6.64
C PRO A 64 0.33 9.87 5.11
N LYS A 65 1.55 9.77 4.57
CA LYS A 65 1.87 9.78 3.14
C LYS A 65 2.71 8.56 2.82
N ALA A 66 2.37 7.88 1.73
CA ALA A 66 3.12 6.71 1.31
C ALA A 66 3.23 6.58 -0.21
N SER A 67 4.11 5.68 -0.62
CA SER A 67 4.31 5.30 -2.01
C SER A 67 4.37 3.78 -2.15
N LEU A 68 3.50 3.19 -2.95
CA LEU A 68 3.58 1.80 -3.37
C LEU A 68 4.20 1.74 -4.77
N TYR A 69 5.28 0.99 -4.91
CA TYR A 69 5.93 0.77 -6.20
C TYR A 69 5.46 -0.55 -6.79
N VAL A 70 4.89 -0.49 -8.00
CA VAL A 70 4.32 -1.62 -8.73
C VAL A 70 5.19 -1.89 -9.93
N TRP A 71 6.04 -2.92 -9.81
CA TRP A 71 6.95 -3.37 -10.85
C TRP A 71 7.35 -4.81 -10.60
N GLY A 72 7.35 -5.63 -11.65
CA GLY A 72 7.75 -7.03 -11.58
C GLY A 72 7.15 -7.84 -12.71
N GLU A 73 7.32 -9.16 -12.64
CA GLU A 73 6.63 -10.07 -13.54
C GLU A 73 5.11 -9.93 -13.37
N GLY A 74 4.37 -9.81 -14.46
CA GLY A 74 2.91 -9.62 -14.45
C GLY A 74 2.44 -8.16 -14.43
N SER A 75 3.31 -7.16 -14.23
CA SER A 75 2.91 -5.75 -14.35
C SER A 75 2.91 -5.27 -15.81
N LYS A 76 1.92 -4.45 -16.19
CA LYS A 76 1.84 -3.76 -17.49
C LYS A 76 2.62 -2.45 -17.47
N GLY A 77 3.89 -2.51 -17.05
CA GLY A 77 4.75 -1.34 -16.89
C GLY A 77 5.24 -1.16 -15.47
N CYS A 78 5.52 0.10 -15.12
CA CYS A 78 6.21 0.47 -13.91
C CYS A 78 5.54 1.71 -13.31
N PHE A 79 4.89 1.54 -12.15
CA PHE A 79 4.04 2.58 -11.57
C PHE A 79 4.46 2.90 -10.14
N GLN A 80 4.43 4.19 -9.81
CA GLN A 80 4.52 4.65 -8.42
C GLN A 80 3.16 5.24 -8.03
N ILE A 81 2.48 4.57 -7.10
CA ILE A 81 1.19 5.01 -6.57
C ILE A 81 1.46 5.74 -5.27
N LYS A 82 1.10 7.02 -5.20
CA LYS A 82 1.27 7.86 -4.02
C LYS A 82 -0.08 8.31 -3.50
N GLY A 83 -0.23 8.34 -2.19
CA GLY A 83 -1.48 8.74 -1.58
C GLY A 83 -1.36 9.09 -0.11
N ASP A 84 -2.46 9.62 0.40
CA ASP A 84 -2.76 9.69 1.82
C ASP A 84 -3.05 8.28 2.37
N VAL A 85 -2.71 8.06 3.63
CA VAL A 85 -2.94 6.78 4.31
C VAL A 85 -3.85 6.98 5.51
N GLU A 86 -4.89 6.16 5.59
CA GLU A 86 -5.71 6.00 6.78
C GLU A 86 -5.34 4.69 7.47
N ILE A 87 -5.21 4.76 8.78
CA ILE A 87 -4.96 3.60 9.63
C ILE A 87 -6.28 3.13 10.22
N LYS A 88 -6.62 1.86 9.99
CA LYS A 88 -7.78 1.21 10.63
C LYS A 88 -7.31 0.07 11.53
N THR A 89 -7.87 0.02 12.74
CA THR A 89 -7.58 -1.02 13.75
C THR A 89 -8.83 -1.77 14.20
N GLU A 90 -10.01 -1.41 13.68
CA GLU A 90 -11.30 -2.01 13.96
C GLU A 90 -12.31 -1.66 12.84
N GLY A 91 -13.47 -2.32 12.84
CA GLY A 91 -14.57 -2.09 11.90
C GLY A 91 -14.53 -3.00 10.66
N ASP A 92 -15.57 -2.92 9.83
CA ASP A 92 -15.81 -3.87 8.73
C ASP A 92 -14.63 -4.02 7.76
N ASP A 93 -13.95 -2.91 7.41
CA ASP A 93 -12.77 -2.95 6.54
C ASP A 93 -11.58 -3.66 7.20
N TYR A 94 -11.38 -3.44 8.50
CA TYR A 94 -10.34 -4.12 9.27
C TYR A 94 -10.63 -5.61 9.39
N ASP A 95 -11.87 -5.98 9.73
CA ASP A 95 -12.29 -7.37 9.87
C ASP A 95 -12.18 -8.12 8.53
N ALA A 96 -12.56 -7.46 7.43
CA ALA A 96 -12.40 -7.99 6.08
C ALA A 96 -10.91 -8.16 5.71
N ALA A 97 -10.04 -7.22 6.10
CA ALA A 97 -8.59 -7.33 5.89
C ALA A 97 -7.97 -8.47 6.71
N TYR A 98 -8.38 -8.61 7.97
CA TYR A 98 -7.91 -9.65 8.88
C TYR A 98 -8.28 -11.05 8.39
N ALA A 99 -9.49 -11.25 7.87
CA ALA A 99 -9.93 -12.53 7.32
C ALA A 99 -9.15 -12.98 6.06
N MET A 100 -8.39 -12.07 5.43
CA MET A 100 -7.53 -12.39 4.27
C MET A 100 -6.08 -12.72 4.67
N ALA A 101 -5.69 -12.53 5.93
CA ALA A 101 -4.35 -12.75 6.47
C ALA A 101 -4.14 -14.16 7.04
#